data_AF-A0A2G6J7F8-F1
#
_entry.id   AF-A0A2G6J7F8-F1
#
_cell.length_a   1.000
_cell.length_b   1.000
_cell.length_c   1.000
_cell.angle_alpha   90.00
_cell.angle_beta   90.00
_cell.angle_gamma   90.00
#
_symmetry.space_group_name_H-M   'P 1'
#
loop_
_entity.id
_entity.type
_entity.pdbx_description
1 polymer ?
#
loop_
_entity_poly.entity_id
_entity_poly.type
_entity_poly.pdbx_seq_one_letter_code
_entity_poly.pdbx_strand_id
1 'polypeptide(L)'
;MKRLPLALVCTAMGCGPTLREPTTFTPDKVREALFADRCRLQRYYDTNPPPLRLLVDQNVSADPRVAWGRATYALQSKPQRAELDALLRRTYRRLELAPHPMSKEVQLDVRYQIRRGRRQLPIGARTVIRGLSNDPIELPYHPCIGAFVFGRHHYDLRRRLVEARR
;
A
#
# COMPACT_ATOMS: atom_id res chain seq x y z
N MET A 1 -34.07 15.57 -45.89
CA MET A 1 -32.99 16.07 -45.02
C MET A 1 -33.45 16.03 -43.58
N LYS A 2 -32.94 15.12 -42.74
CA LYS A 2 -33.24 15.07 -41.30
C LYS A 2 -31.91 15.09 -40.55
N ARG A 3 -31.64 16.16 -39.79
CA ARG A 3 -30.43 16.35 -38.98
C ARG A 3 -30.66 15.66 -37.64
N LEU A 4 -29.90 14.60 -37.36
CA LEU A 4 -29.82 13.99 -36.04
C LEU A 4 -28.96 14.87 -35.12
N PRO A 5 -29.38 15.18 -33.89
CA PRO A 5 -28.54 15.87 -32.93
C PRO A 5 -27.49 14.90 -32.37
N LEU A 6 -26.23 15.28 -32.52
CA LEU A 6 -25.07 14.61 -31.95
C LEU A 6 -25.09 14.85 -30.43
N ALA A 7 -25.46 13.82 -29.66
CA ALA A 7 -25.41 13.86 -28.21
C ALA A 7 -23.95 13.92 -27.74
N LEU A 8 -23.60 15.06 -27.16
CA LEU A 8 -22.30 15.33 -26.52
C LEU A 8 -22.20 14.44 -25.27
N VAL A 9 -21.45 13.34 -25.35
CA VAL A 9 -21.14 12.49 -24.20
C VAL A 9 -20.03 13.17 -23.40
N CYS A 10 -20.42 13.90 -22.35
CA CYS A 10 -19.51 14.37 -21.31
C CYS A 10 -18.95 13.16 -20.55
N THR A 11 -17.75 12.70 -20.92
CA THR A 11 -16.97 11.78 -20.08
C THR A 11 -16.51 12.53 -18.84
N ALA A 12 -17.15 12.26 -17.71
CA ALA A 12 -16.68 12.67 -16.39
C ALA A 12 -15.23 12.16 -16.21
N MET A 13 -14.27 13.09 -16.17
CA MET A 13 -12.89 12.79 -15.80
C MET A 13 -12.87 12.44 -14.31
N GLY A 14 -13.05 11.16 -14.00
CA GLY A 14 -12.72 10.63 -12.68
C GLY A 14 -11.21 10.75 -12.47
N CYS A 15 -10.77 11.78 -11.73
CA CYS A 15 -9.38 11.96 -11.29
C CYS A 15 -9.03 10.94 -10.20
N GLY A 16 -9.05 9.65 -10.53
CA GLY A 16 -8.59 8.59 -9.63
C GLY A 16 -7.06 8.49 -9.60
N PRO A 17 -6.48 8.01 -8.48
CA PRO A 17 -5.05 7.76 -8.41
C PRO A 17 -4.63 6.76 -9.49
N THR A 18 -3.65 7.17 -10.31
CA THR A 18 -3.04 6.33 -11.34
C THR A 18 -1.65 5.90 -10.91
N LEU A 19 -1.29 4.67 -11.23
CA LEU A 19 0.00 4.11 -10.87
C LEU A 19 1.12 4.70 -11.72
N ARG A 20 2.22 5.02 -11.04
CA ARG A 20 3.47 5.46 -11.67
C ARG A 20 4.30 4.28 -12.15
N GLU A 21 4.28 3.20 -11.37
CA GLU A 21 4.98 1.94 -11.64
C GLU A 21 3.99 0.89 -12.15
N PRO A 22 4.36 0.09 -13.17
CA PRO A 22 3.45 -0.84 -13.81
C PRO A 22 2.93 -1.94 -12.87
N THR A 23 1.65 -2.31 -13.02
CA THR A 23 0.93 -3.29 -12.19
C THR A 23 1.27 -4.74 -12.44
N THR A 24 2.08 -5.05 -13.47
CA THR A 24 2.38 -6.42 -13.90
C THR A 24 3.37 -7.08 -12.93
N PHE A 25 2.94 -7.24 -11.68
CA PHE A 25 3.67 -7.89 -10.61
C PHE A 25 3.37 -9.38 -10.60
N THR A 26 4.35 -10.16 -11.05
CA THR A 26 4.40 -11.59 -10.82
C THR A 26 5.00 -11.86 -9.43
N PRO A 27 4.84 -13.07 -8.86
CA PRO A 27 5.47 -13.43 -7.58
C PRO A 27 6.99 -13.14 -7.56
N ASP A 28 7.70 -13.40 -8.65
CA ASP A 28 9.14 -13.13 -8.75
C ASP A 28 9.46 -11.64 -8.73
N LYS A 29 8.66 -10.80 -9.41
CA LYS A 29 8.82 -9.35 -9.38
C LYS A 29 8.52 -8.74 -8.01
N VAL A 30 7.55 -9.31 -7.27
CA VAL A 30 7.29 -8.91 -5.87
C VAL A 30 8.50 -9.24 -5.01
N ARG A 31 9.06 -10.45 -5.15
CA ARG A 31 10.28 -10.85 -4.43
C ARG A 31 11.44 -9.92 -4.77
N GLU A 32 11.68 -9.67 -6.05
CA GLU A 32 12.72 -8.75 -6.52
C GLU A 32 12.53 -7.34 -5.95
N ALA A 33 11.31 -6.80 -5.96
CA ALA A 33 11.03 -5.47 -5.42
C ALA A 33 11.38 -5.34 -3.93
N LEU A 34 11.15 -6.40 -3.15
CA LEU A 34 11.48 -6.42 -1.72
C LEU A 34 12.98 -6.61 -1.48
N PHE A 35 13.62 -7.57 -2.15
CA PHE A 35 15.04 -7.87 -1.93
C PHE A 35 15.97 -6.79 -2.51
N ALA A 36 15.64 -6.22 -3.67
CA ALA A 36 16.40 -5.13 -4.27
C ALA A 36 16.05 -3.75 -3.66
N ASP A 37 15.19 -3.69 -2.64
CA ASP A 37 14.69 -2.45 -2.04
C ASP A 37 14.12 -1.45 -3.08
N ARG A 38 13.38 -1.95 -4.09
CA ARG A 38 12.72 -1.07 -5.07
C ARG A 38 11.68 -0.17 -4.41
N CYS A 39 11.12 -0.59 -3.28
CA CYS A 39 10.19 0.22 -2.50
C CYS A 39 10.86 1.34 -1.68
N ARG A 40 12.20 1.31 -1.57
CA ARG A 40 13.03 2.26 -0.81
C ARG A 40 12.64 2.35 0.67
N LEU A 41 12.33 1.22 1.30
CA LEU A 41 11.90 1.13 2.70
C LEU A 41 13.01 0.64 3.64
N GLN A 42 14.19 0.24 3.14
CA GLN A 42 15.28 -0.23 4.01
C GLN A 42 15.64 0.83 5.06
N ARG A 43 15.88 2.07 4.64
CA ARG A 43 16.20 3.18 5.55
C ARG A 43 15.11 3.40 6.59
N TYR A 44 13.85 3.30 6.19
CA TYR A 44 12.73 3.41 7.13
C TYR A 44 12.80 2.31 8.19
N TYR A 45 12.96 1.04 7.81
CA TYR A 45 13.05 -0.05 8.79
C TYR A 45 14.35 -0.05 9.61
N ASP A 46 15.45 0.48 9.08
CA ASP A 46 16.70 0.64 9.82
C ASP A 46 16.57 1.60 11.01
N THR A 47 15.65 2.58 10.94
CA THR A 47 15.33 3.45 12.09
C THR A 47 14.52 2.75 13.20
N ASN A 48 14.20 1.46 13.02
CA ASN A 48 13.36 0.66 13.91
C ASN A 48 12.05 1.38 14.32
N PRO A 49 11.18 1.73 13.35
CA PRO A 49 9.93 2.43 13.65
C PRO A 49 9.04 1.55 14.55
N PRO A 50 8.10 2.09 15.32
CA PRO A 50 7.10 1.24 15.96
C PRO A 50 6.30 0.49 14.88
N PRO A 51 5.77 -0.72 15.18
CA PRO A 51 4.84 -1.38 14.28
C PRO A 51 3.60 -0.51 14.06
N LEU A 52 2.92 -0.70 12.92
CA LEU A 52 1.61 -0.07 12.72
C LEU A 52 0.62 -0.68 13.72
N ARG A 53 -0.23 0.15 14.34
CA ARG A 53 -1.19 -0.33 15.33
C ARG A 53 -2.38 -0.99 14.62
N LEU A 54 -2.60 -2.26 14.88
CA LEU A 54 -3.79 -2.97 14.41
C LEU A 54 -5.02 -2.43 15.17
N LEU A 55 -6.01 -1.93 14.42
CA LEU A 55 -7.28 -1.44 14.97
C LEU A 55 -8.37 -2.50 14.89
N VAL A 56 -8.48 -3.12 13.71
CA VAL A 56 -9.52 -4.08 13.38
C VAL A 56 -8.87 -5.20 12.59
N ASP A 57 -9.25 -6.44 12.91
CA ASP A 57 -8.83 -7.61 12.17
C ASP A 57 -10.00 -8.57 12.00
N GLN A 58 -10.41 -8.74 10.75
CA GLN A 58 -11.49 -9.62 10.35
C GLN A 58 -10.86 -10.75 9.54
N ASN A 59 -10.60 -11.87 10.21
CA ASN A 59 -10.25 -13.11 9.53
C ASN A 59 -11.50 -13.66 8.83
N VAL A 60 -11.43 -13.82 7.51
CA VAL A 60 -12.57 -14.25 6.67
C VAL A 60 -12.51 -15.75 6.38
N SER A 61 -11.41 -16.44 6.70
CA SER A 61 -11.26 -17.88 6.46
C SER A 61 -10.65 -18.61 7.66
N ALA A 62 -11.29 -19.70 8.05
CA ALA A 62 -10.78 -20.70 9.00
C ALA A 62 -9.92 -21.78 8.31
N ASP A 63 -9.78 -21.76 6.96
CA ASP A 63 -8.97 -22.72 6.23
C ASP A 63 -7.47 -22.35 6.33
N PRO A 64 -6.63 -23.21 6.94
CA PRO A 64 -5.20 -22.97 7.08
C PRO A 64 -4.43 -22.94 5.76
N ARG A 65 -5.02 -23.40 4.65
CA ARG A 65 -4.36 -23.46 3.33
C ARG A 65 -4.43 -22.13 2.57
N VAL A 66 -5.50 -21.36 2.76
CA VAL A 66 -5.64 -20.02 2.19
C VAL A 66 -6.42 -19.15 3.18
N ALA A 67 -5.72 -18.66 4.20
CA ALA A 67 -6.30 -17.71 5.13
C ALA A 67 -6.28 -16.31 4.51
N TRP A 68 -7.45 -15.68 4.41
CA TRP A 68 -7.62 -14.31 3.94
C TRP A 68 -8.33 -13.49 5.01
N GLY A 69 -8.09 -12.20 5.02
CA GLY A 69 -8.75 -11.29 5.93
C GLY A 69 -8.73 -9.85 5.46
N ARG A 70 -9.35 -9.00 6.26
CA ARG A 70 -9.26 -7.55 6.17
C ARG A 70 -8.74 -7.03 7.50
N ALA A 71 -7.77 -6.13 7.45
CA ALA A 71 -7.26 -5.48 8.65
C ALA A 71 -7.12 -3.98 8.43
N THR A 72 -7.38 -3.24 9.50
CA THR A 72 -7.20 -1.78 9.55
C THR A 72 -6.03 -1.46 10.46
N TYR A 73 -5.05 -0.72 9.94
CA TYR A 73 -3.85 -0.31 10.67
C TYR A 73 -3.81 1.21 10.84
N ALA A 74 -3.52 1.69 12.04
CA ALA A 74 -3.28 3.11 12.33
C ALA A 74 -1.79 3.45 12.29
N LEU A 75 -1.49 4.61 11.72
CA LEU A 75 -0.16 5.24 11.77
C LEU A 75 -0.08 6.12 13.02
N GLN A 76 0.68 5.66 14.00
CA GLN A 76 0.83 6.28 15.32
C GLN A 76 1.92 7.36 15.35
N SER A 77 2.91 7.30 14.46
CA SER A 77 4.11 8.15 14.56
C SER A 77 4.31 9.08 13.36
N LYS A 78 5.01 10.21 13.58
CA LYS A 78 5.41 11.13 12.50
C LYS A 78 6.24 10.42 11.42
N PRO A 79 7.24 9.57 11.76
CA PRO A 79 8.01 8.82 10.76
C PRO A 79 7.15 7.88 9.90
N GLN A 80 6.17 7.19 10.49
CA GLN A 80 5.25 6.33 9.72
C GLN A 80 4.47 7.13 8.68
N ARG A 81 3.96 8.31 9.06
CA ARG A 81 3.21 9.20 8.15
C ARG A 81 4.09 9.77 7.05
N ALA A 82 5.29 10.23 7.41
CA ALA A 82 6.25 10.75 6.45
C ALA A 82 6.66 9.69 5.41
N GLU A 83 6.91 8.44 5.85
CA GLU A 83 7.25 7.37 4.92
C GLU A 83 6.05 6.97 4.04
N LEU A 84 4.84 6.91 4.61
CA LEU A 84 3.65 6.65 3.80
C LEU A 84 3.45 7.73 2.73
N ASP A 85 3.53 9.02 3.08
CA ASP A 85 3.42 10.12 2.10
C ASP A 85 4.49 10.01 1.01
N ALA A 86 5.75 9.78 1.41
CA ALA A 86 6.85 9.60 0.46
C ALA A 86 6.62 8.40 -0.46
N LEU A 87 6.15 7.28 0.08
CA LEU A 87 5.80 6.08 -0.68
C LEU A 87 4.66 6.36 -1.68
N LEU A 88 3.61 7.05 -1.25
CA LEU A 88 2.46 7.37 -2.08
C LEU A 88 2.87 8.28 -3.26
N ARG A 89 3.68 9.31 -3.03
CA ARG A 89 4.20 10.20 -4.09
C ARG A 89 5.10 9.49 -5.10
N ARG A 90 5.88 8.51 -4.65
CA ARG A 90 6.71 7.67 -5.55
C ARG A 90 5.83 6.77 -6.41
N THR A 91 4.81 6.18 -5.81
CA THR A 91 4.03 5.10 -6.40
C THR A 91 2.87 5.59 -7.27
N TYR A 92 2.24 6.71 -6.95
CA TYR A 92 1.01 7.20 -7.60
C TYR A 92 1.22 8.61 -8.17
N ARG A 93 0.90 8.81 -9.47
CA ARG A 93 1.16 10.07 -10.19
C ARG A 93 0.13 11.17 -9.89
N ARG A 94 -1.13 10.81 -9.74
CA ARG A 94 -2.27 11.74 -9.61
C ARG A 94 -2.84 11.81 -8.20
N LEU A 95 -2.05 11.41 -7.20
CA LEU A 95 -2.49 11.46 -5.83
C LEU A 95 -2.19 12.85 -5.28
N GLU A 96 -3.17 13.75 -5.40
CA GLU A 96 -3.12 15.07 -4.76
C GLU A 96 -3.45 14.93 -3.28
N LEU A 97 -2.42 14.71 -2.48
CA LEU A 97 -2.55 14.74 -1.02
C LEU A 97 -2.54 16.21 -0.59
N ALA A 98 -3.70 16.71 -0.15
CA ALA A 98 -3.75 18.01 0.51
C ALA A 98 -2.79 18.03 1.73
N PRO A 99 -2.37 19.21 2.23
CA PRO A 99 -1.64 19.28 3.49
C PRO A 99 -2.52 18.73 4.62
N HIS A 100 -2.23 17.53 5.10
CA HIS A 100 -2.99 16.91 6.18
C HIS A 100 -2.43 17.35 7.53
N PRO A 101 -3.26 17.88 8.43
CA PRO A 101 -2.80 18.25 9.76
C PRO A 101 -2.25 17.00 10.44
N MET A 102 -1.03 17.12 10.96
CA MET A 102 -0.27 16.05 11.61
C MET A 102 -0.98 15.41 12.82
N SER A 103 -2.11 15.99 13.25
CA SER A 103 -2.96 15.56 14.36
C SER A 103 -4.02 14.52 13.98
N LYS A 104 -4.37 14.36 12.69
CA LYS A 104 -5.36 13.34 12.28
C LYS A 104 -4.70 11.96 12.23
N GLU A 105 -5.35 10.98 12.86
CA GLU A 105 -4.95 9.58 12.73
C GLU A 105 -5.17 9.10 11.29
N VAL A 106 -4.13 8.52 10.69
CA VAL A 106 -4.20 7.93 9.35
C VAL A 106 -4.41 6.43 9.49
N GLN A 107 -5.42 5.91 8.80
CA GLN A 107 -5.76 4.49 8.83
C GLN A 107 -5.62 3.86 7.45
N LEU A 108 -5.07 2.65 7.41
CA LEU A 108 -4.90 1.81 6.23
C LEU A 108 -5.78 0.56 6.36
N ASP A 109 -6.86 0.49 5.60
CA ASP A 109 -7.66 -0.72 5.43
C ASP A 109 -7.08 -1.53 4.27
N VAL A 110 -6.63 -2.73 4.58
CA VAL A 110 -6.01 -3.65 3.64
C VAL A 110 -6.68 -5.02 3.68
N ARG A 111 -6.89 -5.59 2.49
CA ARG A 111 -7.11 -7.02 2.36
C ARG A 111 -5.77 -7.74 2.40
N TYR A 112 -5.68 -8.83 3.15
CA TYR A 112 -4.48 -9.64 3.21
C TYR A 112 -4.79 -11.12 2.95
N GLN A 113 -3.76 -11.84 2.53
CA GLN A 113 -3.70 -13.30 2.52
C GLN A 113 -2.52 -13.75 3.39
N ILE A 114 -2.62 -14.93 3.99
CA ILE A 114 -1.52 -15.55 4.72
C ILE A 114 -0.82 -16.53 3.78
N ARG A 115 0.48 -16.32 3.54
CA ARG A 115 1.33 -17.24 2.79
C ARG A 115 2.56 -17.55 3.62
N ARG A 116 2.85 -18.84 3.84
CA ARG A 116 3.99 -19.31 4.65
C ARG A 116 4.05 -18.61 6.03
N GLY A 117 2.90 -18.53 6.71
CA GLY A 117 2.77 -17.91 8.03
C GLY A 117 2.87 -16.38 8.06
N ARG A 118 2.85 -15.68 6.91
CA ARG A 118 2.99 -14.21 6.85
C ARG A 118 1.87 -13.56 6.08
N ARG A 119 1.42 -12.39 6.55
CA ARG A 119 0.46 -11.54 5.83
C ARG A 119 1.11 -10.90 4.61
N GLN A 120 0.38 -10.90 3.51
CA GLN A 120 0.76 -10.26 2.25
C GLN A 120 -0.47 -9.63 1.60
N LEU A 121 -0.30 -8.51 0.90
CA LEU A 121 -1.35 -7.99 0.03
C LEU A 121 -1.57 -8.97 -1.14
N PRO A 122 -2.81 -9.40 -1.41
CA PRO A 122 -3.10 -10.17 -2.61
C PRO A 122 -3.02 -9.30 -3.85
N ILE A 123 -2.56 -9.90 -4.96
CA ILE A 123 -2.53 -9.23 -6.26
C ILE A 123 -3.96 -8.84 -6.64
N GLY A 124 -4.13 -7.59 -7.09
CA GLY A 124 -5.44 -7.02 -7.43
C GLY A 124 -6.23 -6.48 -6.23
N ALA A 125 -5.74 -6.65 -5.00
CA ALA A 125 -6.39 -6.03 -3.84
C ALA A 125 -6.25 -4.50 -3.86
N ARG A 126 -7.33 -3.82 -3.46
CA ARG A 126 -7.31 -2.39 -3.17
C ARG A 126 -6.92 -2.14 -1.72
N THR A 127 -6.30 -0.98 -1.49
CA THR A 127 -6.05 -0.43 -0.15
C THR A 127 -6.88 0.83 0.01
N VAL A 128 -7.58 0.99 1.13
CA VAL A 128 -8.32 2.20 1.43
C VAL A 128 -7.59 2.99 2.51
N ILE A 129 -7.30 4.27 2.24
CA ILE A 129 -6.68 5.17 3.20
C ILE A 129 -7.72 6.14 3.72
N ARG A 130 -7.80 6.29 5.05
CA ARG A 130 -8.65 7.26 5.74
C ARG A 130 -7.78 8.23 6.53
N GLY A 131 -8.21 9.48 6.66
CA GLY A 131 -7.49 10.53 7.38
C GLY A 131 -6.45 11.30 6.55
N LEU A 132 -6.26 10.94 5.27
CA LEU A 132 -5.48 11.69 4.27
C LEU A 132 -6.35 12.49 3.28
N SER A 133 -7.65 12.64 3.56
CA SER A 133 -8.57 13.58 2.92
C SER A 133 -9.88 13.54 3.67
N ASN A 134 -10.84 14.40 3.29
CA ASN A 134 -12.20 14.32 3.83
C ASN A 134 -12.87 12.99 3.43
N ASP A 135 -12.62 12.54 2.21
CA ASP A 135 -13.11 11.26 1.70
C ASP A 135 -12.05 10.15 1.82
N PRO A 136 -12.44 8.88 1.97
CA PRO A 136 -11.51 7.77 1.85
C PRO A 136 -10.87 7.68 0.46
N ILE A 137 -9.56 7.44 0.40
CA ILE A 137 -8.82 7.26 -0.85
C ILE A 137 -8.67 5.77 -1.11
N GLU A 138 -9.23 5.29 -2.23
CA GLU A 138 -8.95 3.94 -2.72
C GLU A 138 -7.72 3.92 -3.61
N LEU A 139 -6.76 3.06 -3.29
CA LEU A 139 -5.54 2.85 -4.07
C LEU A 139 -5.60 1.52 -4.81
N PRO A 140 -5.18 1.50 -6.10
CA PRO A 140 -4.98 0.24 -6.81
C PRO A 140 -3.81 -0.54 -6.17
N TYR A 141 -3.77 -1.86 -6.43
CA TYR A 141 -2.74 -2.74 -5.90
C TYR A 141 -1.33 -2.24 -6.21
N HIS A 142 -0.47 -2.19 -5.19
CA HIS A 142 0.97 -2.04 -5.34
C HIS A 142 1.72 -2.82 -4.25
N PRO A 143 2.76 -3.61 -4.59
CA PRO A 143 3.47 -4.43 -3.60
C PRO A 143 4.18 -3.59 -2.54
N CYS A 144 4.56 -2.35 -2.85
CA CYS A 144 5.23 -1.49 -1.85
C CYS A 144 4.32 -1.03 -0.72
N ILE A 145 2.99 -0.98 -0.92
CA ILE A 145 2.05 -0.79 0.19
C ILE A 145 2.09 -2.00 1.13
N GLY A 146 2.11 -3.21 0.55
CA GLY A 146 2.24 -4.44 1.33
C GLY A 146 3.59 -4.55 2.03
N ALA A 147 4.65 -4.08 1.39
CA ALA A 147 5.99 -3.97 1.96
C ALA A 147 6.00 -2.99 3.14
N PHE A 148 5.29 -1.87 3.06
CA PHE A 148 5.19 -0.91 4.15
C PHE A 148 4.39 -1.47 5.36
N VAL A 149 3.29 -2.18 5.11
CA VAL A 149 2.41 -2.71 6.16
C VAL A 149 2.97 -4.00 6.78
N PHE A 150 3.52 -4.91 5.96
CA PHE A 150 3.91 -6.26 6.37
C PHE A 150 5.40 -6.58 6.17
N GLY A 151 6.20 -5.63 5.69
CA GLY A 151 7.55 -5.91 5.20
C GLY A 151 8.64 -5.97 6.25
N ARG A 152 8.41 -5.57 7.51
CA ARG A 152 9.45 -5.51 8.58
C ARG A 152 10.39 -6.71 8.54
N HIS A 153 9.83 -7.92 8.66
CA HIS A 153 10.63 -9.14 8.67
C HIS A 153 11.49 -9.30 7.39
N HIS A 154 10.96 -8.92 6.22
CA HIS A 154 11.69 -9.02 4.95
C HIS A 154 12.87 -8.04 4.91
N TYR A 155 12.71 -6.83 5.45
CA TYR A 155 13.77 -5.83 5.52
C TYR A 155 14.81 -6.15 6.59
N ASP A 156 14.40 -6.77 7.71
CA ASP A 156 15.33 -7.30 8.71
C ASP A 156 16.20 -8.42 8.13
N LEU A 157 15.59 -9.34 7.36
CA LEU A 157 16.32 -10.41 6.67
C LEU A 157 17.27 -9.85 5.61
N ARG A 158 16.80 -8.88 4.81
CA ARG A 158 17.63 -8.22 3.79
C ARG A 158 18.86 -7.58 4.42
N ARG A 159 18.71 -6.84 5.52
CA ARG A 159 19.83 -6.22 6.24
C ARG A 159 20.89 -7.27 6.61
N ARG A 160 20.48 -8.36 7.27
CA ARG A 160 21.39 -9.45 7.67
C ARG A 160 22.13 -10.06 6.49
N LEU A 161 21.46 -10.27 5.36
CA LEU A 161 22.08 -10.84 4.16
C LEU A 161 23.06 -9.89 3.48
N VAL A 162 22.80 -8.58 3.52
CA VAL A 162 23.73 -7.57 2.98
C VAL A 162 24.95 -7.42 3.89
N GLU A 163 24.75 -7.45 5.22
CA GLU A 163 25.83 -7.40 6.21
C GLU A 163 26.72 -8.64 6.15
N ALA A 164 26.15 -9.84 6.00
CA ALA A 164 26.91 -11.09 5.91
C ALA A 164 27.78 -11.23 4.63
N ARG A 165 27.62 -10.32 3.66
CA ARG A 165 28.43 -10.26 2.43
C ARG A 165 29.58 -9.24 2.50
N ARG A 166 29.70 -8.52 3.61
CA ARG A 166 30.80 -7.59 3.90
C ARG A 166 31.80 -8.28 4.80
#